data_AF-A0A9D5SRK6-F1
#
_entry.id   AF-A0A9D5SRK6-F1
#
_cell.length_a   1.000
_cell.length_b   1.000
_cell.length_c   1.000
_cell.angle_alpha   90.00
_cell.angle_beta   90.00
_cell.angle_gamma   90.00
#
_symmetry.space_group_name_H-M   'P 1'
#
loop_
_entity.id
_entity.type
_entity.pdbx_description
1 polymer ?
#
loop_
_entity_poly.entity_id
_entity_poly.type
_entity_poly.pdbx_seq_one_letter_code
_entity_poly.pdbx_strand_id
1 'polypeptide(L)'
;MGRHSRDTAAVCAIRVARTVIHRTVKNRLVPTAAVELLKKPITGIENCEGLPLLTADFSEHVTEILPDHVPVAPLPASVPCTFADVLTGRRTPEELVAQLTDEELALALTGDGKRKRREAGITPNEPIAKGEGSHSHPIPRLGIPASTMQDGPAGVRASDMPWPLPPTEEINGNDCICYPCATLLAATWDRRLLREIGAAVTDDLARYRFNGWCAPGVNLHRHPLCGRNFEYLSEDPFLAAELAREEIVGIQENPDGTPTGHYAILKHFACNNAETLRLESDSVLTERTARELYLRVFEYVIRRYQPLSVMTSYNKINGEYAAARADLLDGICRTEWGYKGWIMTDWDVRAAAESFIRAGVDIEMPGRVISPRCFTDGTLDRATAQRRVVHLIRLLMRTKHHDVK
;
A
#
# COMPACT_ATOMS: atom_id res chain seq x y z
N MET A 1 18.03 -16.04 -23.18
CA MET A 1 18.89 -15.36 -22.18
C MET A 1 19.87 -14.45 -22.90
N GLY A 2 20.31 -13.37 -22.27
CA GLY A 2 21.32 -12.49 -22.83
C GLY A 2 21.45 -11.20 -22.04
N ARG A 3 22.07 -10.16 -22.62
CA ARG A 3 22.46 -8.94 -21.90
C ARG A 3 21.36 -7.88 -21.85
N HIS A 4 20.47 -7.84 -22.84
CA HIS A 4 19.31 -6.96 -22.88
C HIS A 4 18.26 -7.52 -23.85
N SER A 5 17.05 -6.96 -23.89
CA SER A 5 15.90 -7.50 -24.66
C SER A 5 16.14 -7.71 -26.16
N ARG A 6 17.14 -7.04 -26.74
CA ARG A 6 17.56 -7.17 -28.15
C ARG A 6 18.81 -8.04 -28.37
N ASP A 7 19.55 -8.35 -27.30
CA ASP A 7 20.70 -9.26 -27.30
C ASP A 7 20.33 -10.45 -26.44
N THR A 8 19.48 -11.32 -27.00
CA THR A 8 19.06 -12.56 -26.36
C THR A 8 19.21 -13.72 -27.35
N ALA A 9 19.58 -14.89 -26.82
CA ALA A 9 19.53 -16.16 -27.52
C ALA A 9 18.45 -17.04 -26.90
N ALA A 10 17.73 -17.79 -27.74
CA ALA A 10 16.87 -18.86 -27.26
C ALA A 10 17.76 -19.97 -26.67
N VAL A 11 17.41 -20.45 -25.48
CA VAL A 11 18.22 -21.45 -24.73
C VAL A 11 17.49 -22.78 -24.54
N CYS A 12 16.15 -22.75 -24.58
CA CYS A 12 15.29 -23.92 -24.57
C CYS A 12 13.91 -23.51 -25.11
N ALA A 13 13.13 -24.50 -25.54
CA ALA A 13 11.71 -24.34 -25.81
C ALA A 13 10.93 -25.14 -24.77
N ILE A 14 9.85 -24.55 -24.23
CA ILE A 14 8.93 -25.26 -23.33
C ILE A 14 7.66 -25.56 -24.12
N ARG A 15 7.29 -26.84 -24.18
CA ARG A 15 6.02 -27.29 -24.75
C ARG A 15 5.03 -27.56 -23.62
N VAL A 16 3.87 -26.94 -23.72
CA VAL A 16 2.70 -27.22 -22.89
C VAL A 16 1.63 -27.82 -23.80
N ALA A 17 1.24 -29.08 -23.54
CA ALA A 17 0.41 -29.85 -24.48
C ALA A 17 -1.05 -29.34 -24.60
N ARG A 18 -1.52 -28.57 -23.62
CA ARG A 18 -2.87 -28.01 -23.55
C ARG A 18 -2.84 -26.67 -22.84
N THR A 19 -3.87 -25.85 -23.03
CA THR A 19 -4.07 -24.66 -22.20
C THR A 19 -4.19 -25.07 -20.73
N VAL A 20 -3.42 -24.43 -19.86
CA VAL A 20 -3.46 -24.64 -18.41
C VAL A 20 -4.08 -23.42 -17.77
N ILE A 21 -5.20 -23.60 -17.08
CA ILE A 21 -5.84 -22.55 -16.30
C ILE A 21 -5.21 -22.58 -14.91
N HIS A 22 -4.30 -21.64 -14.66
CA HIS A 22 -3.62 -21.58 -13.37
C HIS A 22 -4.49 -20.94 -12.27
N ARG A 23 -5.35 -19.99 -12.66
CA ARG A 23 -6.29 -19.31 -11.76
C ARG A 23 -7.60 -18.99 -12.44
N THR A 24 -8.68 -19.04 -11.67
CA THR A 24 -9.99 -18.50 -12.05
C THR A 24 -10.34 -17.33 -11.14
N VAL A 25 -10.66 -16.20 -11.76
CA VAL A 25 -11.03 -14.94 -11.09
C VAL A 25 -12.39 -14.45 -11.58
N LYS A 26 -13.01 -13.56 -10.80
CA LYS A 26 -14.18 -12.81 -11.25
C LYS A 26 -13.77 -11.62 -12.10
N ASN A 27 -14.63 -11.27 -13.04
CA ASN A 27 -14.45 -10.04 -13.80
C ASN A 27 -14.58 -8.83 -12.89
N ARG A 28 -13.55 -7.99 -12.86
CA ARG A 28 -13.48 -6.76 -12.05
C ARG A 28 -12.85 -5.64 -12.88
N LEU A 29 -13.00 -4.39 -12.45
CA LEU A 29 -12.52 -3.22 -13.19
C LEU A 29 -13.07 -3.17 -14.61
N VAL A 30 -14.38 -3.41 -14.77
CA VAL A 30 -15.03 -3.36 -16.08
C VAL A 30 -14.89 -1.94 -16.67
N PRO A 31 -14.38 -1.78 -17.91
CA PRO A 31 -14.24 -0.48 -18.54
C PRO A 31 -15.58 0.24 -18.71
N THR A 32 -15.57 1.56 -18.48
CA THR A 32 -16.73 2.43 -18.72
C THR A 32 -16.94 2.79 -20.19
N ALA A 33 -15.94 2.55 -21.02
CA ALA A 33 -15.99 2.77 -22.46
C ALA A 33 -15.31 1.62 -23.20
N ALA A 34 -15.62 1.47 -24.49
CA ALA A 34 -14.93 0.51 -25.35
C ALA A 34 -13.44 0.87 -25.44
N VAL A 35 -12.57 -0.12 -25.20
CA VAL A 35 -11.12 0.03 -25.30
C VAL A 35 -10.65 -0.67 -26.56
N GLU A 36 -10.13 0.10 -27.52
CA GLU A 36 -9.46 -0.46 -28.69
C GLU A 36 -8.06 -0.94 -28.31
N LEU A 37 -7.81 -2.24 -28.51
CA LEU A 37 -6.50 -2.81 -28.24
C LEU A 37 -5.60 -2.67 -29.47
N LEU A 38 -4.35 -2.25 -29.26
CA LEU A 38 -3.31 -2.32 -30.29
C LEU A 38 -3.22 -3.77 -30.81
N LYS A 39 -2.99 -3.93 -32.13
CA LYS A 39 -3.03 -5.21 -32.88
C LYS A 39 -2.47 -6.41 -32.09
N LYS A 40 -3.08 -7.58 -32.30
CA LYS A 40 -2.72 -8.86 -31.68
C LYS A 40 -1.19 -9.10 -31.68
N PRO A 41 -0.65 -9.68 -30.59
CA PRO A 41 0.77 -9.99 -30.50
C PRO A 41 1.22 -10.88 -31.66
N ILE A 42 2.42 -10.60 -32.17
CA ILE A 42 3.12 -11.47 -33.11
C ILE A 42 3.30 -12.82 -32.42
N THR A 43 2.56 -13.83 -32.89
CA THR A 43 2.63 -15.21 -32.43
C THR A 43 3.59 -15.96 -33.34
N GLY A 44 4.83 -15.48 -33.42
CA GLY A 44 5.90 -16.15 -34.16
C GLY A 44 6.79 -16.92 -33.18
N ILE A 45 6.87 -18.25 -33.35
CA ILE A 45 7.97 -19.03 -32.77
C ILE A 45 9.15 -18.81 -33.72
N GLU A 46 10.01 -17.85 -33.42
CA GLU A 46 11.24 -17.69 -34.20
C GLU A 46 12.27 -18.73 -33.73
N ASN A 47 12.67 -19.59 -34.67
CA ASN A 47 13.91 -20.37 -34.68
C ASN A 47 14.21 -21.19 -33.40
N CYS A 48 13.40 -22.22 -33.14
CA CYS A 48 13.64 -23.20 -32.06
C CYS A 48 14.36 -24.48 -32.53
N GLU A 49 14.85 -24.52 -33.77
CA GLU A 49 15.58 -25.68 -34.30
C GLU A 49 16.88 -25.92 -33.51
N GLY A 50 17.11 -27.16 -33.10
CA GLY A 50 18.29 -27.55 -32.32
C GLY A 50 18.27 -27.16 -30.83
N LEU A 51 17.23 -26.48 -30.34
CA LEU A 51 17.12 -26.15 -28.91
C LEU A 51 16.64 -27.36 -28.08
N PRO A 52 17.10 -27.48 -26.82
CA PRO A 52 16.50 -28.41 -25.86
C PRO A 52 15.00 -28.16 -25.72
N LEU A 53 14.20 -29.21 -25.91
CA LEU A 53 12.75 -29.18 -25.74
C LEU A 53 12.37 -29.74 -24.36
N LEU A 54 11.85 -28.88 -23.49
CA LEU A 54 11.29 -29.28 -22.20
C LEU A 54 9.78 -29.46 -22.33
N THR A 55 9.27 -30.62 -21.94
CA THR A 55 7.82 -30.84 -21.88
C THR A 55 7.35 -30.63 -20.46
N ALA A 56 6.46 -29.67 -20.25
CA ALA A 56 5.85 -29.43 -18.96
C ALA A 56 4.50 -30.15 -18.90
N ASP A 57 4.38 -31.15 -18.02
CA ASP A 57 3.12 -31.80 -17.73
C ASP A 57 2.39 -31.09 -16.58
N PHE A 58 1.18 -30.66 -16.86
CA PHE A 58 0.26 -30.04 -15.90
C PHE A 58 -1.02 -30.88 -15.78
N SER A 59 -0.91 -32.19 -15.95
CA SER A 59 -1.99 -33.17 -15.75
C SER A 59 -2.55 -33.09 -14.34
N GLU A 60 -1.68 -32.96 -13.34
CA GLU A 60 -2.02 -32.85 -11.90
C GLU A 60 -2.22 -31.41 -11.41
N HIS A 61 -2.12 -30.40 -12.28
CA HIS A 61 -2.26 -29.01 -11.85
C HIS A 61 -3.69 -28.71 -11.44
N VAL A 62 -3.87 -28.26 -10.20
CA VAL A 62 -5.15 -27.80 -9.68
C VAL A 62 -5.30 -26.31 -9.92
N THR A 63 -6.35 -25.92 -10.64
CA THR A 63 -6.72 -24.51 -10.82
C THR A 63 -7.06 -23.88 -9.48
N GLU A 64 -6.38 -22.81 -9.11
CA GLU A 64 -6.73 -21.99 -7.95
C GLU A 64 -7.98 -21.15 -8.28
N ILE A 65 -9.09 -21.39 -7.59
CA ILE A 65 -10.32 -20.61 -7.71
C ILE A 65 -10.30 -19.53 -6.63
N LEU A 66 -10.20 -18.26 -7.03
CA LEU A 66 -10.16 -17.16 -6.09
C LEU A 66 -11.57 -16.78 -5.64
N PRO A 67 -11.76 -16.50 -4.33
CA PRO A 67 -13.07 -16.17 -3.78
C PRO A 67 -13.64 -14.88 -4.38
N ASP A 68 -14.96 -14.76 -4.34
CA ASP A 68 -15.67 -13.58 -4.82
C ASP A 68 -15.85 -12.50 -3.76
N HIS A 69 -16.23 -12.96 -2.58
CA HIS A 69 -16.49 -12.14 -1.41
C HIS A 69 -16.10 -12.96 -0.19
N VAL A 70 -15.34 -12.35 0.72
CA VAL A 70 -15.15 -12.88 2.06
C VAL A 70 -16.12 -12.11 2.97
N PRO A 71 -17.15 -12.78 3.51
CA PRO A 71 -18.09 -12.15 4.43
C PRO A 71 -17.34 -11.52 5.60
N VAL A 72 -17.71 -10.28 5.93
CA VAL A 72 -17.21 -9.64 7.14
C VAL A 72 -17.86 -10.33 8.34
N ALA A 73 -17.11 -11.20 9.02
CA ALA A 73 -17.58 -11.78 10.26
C ALA A 73 -17.77 -10.68 11.31
N PRO A 74 -18.89 -10.70 12.07
CA PRO A 74 -19.14 -9.72 13.12
C PRO A 74 -18.04 -9.79 14.18
N LEU A 75 -17.78 -8.65 14.81
CA LEU A 75 -16.85 -8.60 15.94
C LEU A 75 -17.46 -9.34 17.15
N PRO A 76 -16.61 -9.89 18.05
CA PRO A 76 -17.07 -10.48 19.29
C PRO A 76 -17.74 -9.42 20.17
N ALA A 77 -18.42 -9.88 21.24
CA ALA A 77 -18.96 -9.00 22.25
C ALA A 77 -17.85 -8.12 22.86
N SER A 78 -18.20 -6.88 23.20
CA SER A 78 -17.29 -5.94 23.85
C SER A 78 -16.85 -6.47 25.22
N VAL A 79 -15.54 -6.53 25.45
CA VAL A 79 -14.94 -6.93 26.72
C VAL A 79 -13.91 -5.87 27.12
N PRO A 80 -13.89 -5.40 28.38
CA PRO A 80 -12.87 -4.45 28.85
C PRO A 80 -11.45 -4.93 28.57
N CYS A 81 -10.73 -4.20 27.70
CA CYS A 81 -9.32 -4.42 27.45
C CYS A 81 -8.61 -3.18 26.88
N THR A 82 -7.29 -3.19 27.01
CA THR A 82 -6.38 -2.15 26.52
C THR A 82 -5.54 -2.68 25.37
N PHE A 83 -4.88 -1.76 24.65
CA PHE A 83 -3.91 -2.13 23.62
C PHE A 83 -2.74 -2.95 24.19
N ALA A 84 -2.32 -2.70 25.43
CA ALA A 84 -1.31 -3.52 26.11
C ALA A 84 -1.76 -4.99 26.33
N ASP A 85 -3.05 -5.22 26.56
CA ASP A 85 -3.59 -6.58 26.65
C ASP A 85 -3.52 -7.31 25.30
N VAL A 86 -3.68 -6.58 24.19
CA VAL A 86 -3.54 -7.11 22.83
C VAL A 86 -2.07 -7.41 22.51
N LEU A 87 -1.14 -6.53 22.86
CA LEU A 87 0.31 -6.75 22.67
C LEU A 87 0.82 -7.99 23.43
N THR A 88 0.25 -8.26 24.61
CA THR A 88 0.61 -9.45 25.42
C THR A 88 -0.15 -10.72 25.02
N GLY A 89 -1.03 -10.65 24.01
CA GLY A 89 -1.83 -11.78 23.55
C GLY A 89 -2.94 -12.21 24.51
N ARG A 90 -3.19 -11.45 25.59
CA ARG A 90 -4.30 -11.71 26.53
C ARG A 90 -5.66 -11.42 25.91
N ARG A 91 -5.69 -10.58 24.86
CA ARG A 91 -6.87 -10.14 24.12
C ARG A 91 -6.58 -10.03 22.64
N THR A 92 -7.65 -10.02 21.85
CA THR A 92 -7.59 -9.89 20.38
C THR A 92 -7.79 -8.44 19.93
N PRO A 93 -7.27 -8.07 18.74
CA PRO A 93 -7.60 -6.78 18.11
C PRO A 93 -9.11 -6.55 17.97
N GLU A 94 -9.86 -7.60 17.64
CA GLU A 94 -11.31 -7.56 17.53
C GLU A 94 -12.01 -7.21 18.86
N GLU A 95 -11.60 -7.81 19.99
CA GLU A 95 -12.14 -7.45 21.32
C GLU A 95 -11.83 -6.00 21.67
N LEU A 96 -10.64 -5.49 21.32
CA LEU A 96 -10.27 -4.09 21.57
C LEU A 96 -11.15 -3.13 20.77
N VAL A 97 -11.32 -3.39 19.48
CA VAL A 97 -12.11 -2.53 18.59
C VAL A 97 -13.60 -2.58 18.89
N ALA A 98 -14.12 -3.68 19.43
CA ALA A 98 -15.51 -3.80 19.84
C ALA A 98 -15.91 -2.77 20.93
N GLN A 99 -14.94 -2.22 21.67
CA GLN A 99 -15.15 -1.26 22.75
C GLN A 99 -15.11 0.22 22.33
N LEU A 100 -14.79 0.51 21.06
CA LEU A 100 -14.69 1.90 20.60
C LEU A 100 -16.06 2.56 20.59
N THR A 101 -16.15 3.82 21.03
CA THR A 101 -17.38 4.61 20.81
C THR A 101 -17.53 4.95 19.32
N ASP A 102 -18.68 5.48 18.92
CA ASP A 102 -18.86 5.98 17.55
C ASP A 102 -17.85 7.11 17.23
N GLU A 103 -17.56 7.99 18.20
CA GLU A 103 -16.58 9.07 18.06
C GLU A 103 -15.16 8.54 17.87
N GLU A 104 -14.74 7.61 18.71
CA GLU A 104 -13.40 7.02 18.62
C GLU A 104 -13.24 6.20 17.34
N LEU A 105 -14.30 5.49 16.92
CA LEU A 105 -14.31 4.74 15.68
C LEU A 105 -14.18 5.66 14.47
N ALA A 106 -14.97 6.74 14.39
CA ALA A 106 -14.86 7.72 13.32
C ALA A 106 -13.48 8.41 13.30
N LEU A 107 -12.94 8.72 14.48
CA LEU A 107 -11.63 9.33 14.64
C LEU A 107 -10.52 8.39 14.14
N ALA A 108 -10.58 7.10 14.44
CA ALA A 108 -9.59 6.10 14.02
C ALA A 108 -9.52 5.89 12.49
N LEU A 109 -10.59 6.22 11.78
CA LEU A 109 -10.68 6.15 10.30
C LEU A 109 -10.16 7.41 9.61
N THR A 110 -9.76 8.43 10.38
CA THR A 110 -9.40 9.76 9.88
C THR A 110 -7.93 10.05 10.19
N GLY A 111 -7.17 10.56 9.23
CA GLY A 111 -5.80 11.04 9.44
C GLY A 111 -5.73 12.34 10.25
N ASP A 112 -4.53 12.76 10.63
CA ASP A 112 -4.30 14.07 11.24
C ASP A 112 -3.97 15.19 10.24
N GLY A 113 -5.01 15.79 9.66
CA GLY A 113 -4.89 16.93 8.76
C GLY A 113 -5.04 18.24 9.52
N LYS A 114 -3.94 18.82 10.02
CA LYS A 114 -3.92 20.12 10.73
C LYS A 114 -4.65 21.25 10.01
N ARG A 115 -4.81 21.18 8.68
CA ARG A 115 -5.36 22.28 7.86
C ARG A 115 -6.87 22.51 8.02
N LYS A 116 -7.67 21.56 8.54
CA LYS A 116 -9.13 21.72 8.72
C LYS A 116 -9.64 21.68 10.17
N ARG A 117 -8.81 21.29 11.15
CA ARG A 117 -9.23 21.21 12.57
C ARG A 117 -9.60 22.55 13.19
N ARG A 118 -8.88 23.63 12.84
CA ARG A 118 -9.17 24.98 13.34
C ARG A 118 -10.56 25.47 12.93
N GLU A 119 -11.05 25.03 11.78
CA GLU A 119 -12.38 25.39 11.27
C GLU A 119 -13.50 24.52 11.88
N ALA A 120 -13.16 23.32 12.39
CA ALA A 120 -14.10 22.35 12.96
C ALA A 120 -14.16 22.34 14.50
N GLY A 121 -13.40 23.19 15.20
CA GLY A 121 -13.44 23.30 16.67
C GLY A 121 -12.84 22.11 17.43
N ILE A 122 -12.03 21.28 16.78
CA ILE A 122 -11.38 20.10 17.40
C ILE A 122 -9.98 20.49 17.88
N THR A 123 -9.75 20.45 19.19
CA THR A 123 -8.47 20.79 19.83
C THR A 123 -7.37 19.81 19.39
N PRO A 124 -6.18 20.27 19.00
CA PRO A 124 -5.06 19.39 18.70
C PRO A 124 -4.65 18.59 19.94
N ASN A 125 -4.45 17.28 19.80
CA ASN A 125 -3.54 16.56 20.69
C ASN A 125 -2.10 16.99 20.33
N GLU A 126 -1.22 16.99 21.32
CA GLU A 126 0.20 17.35 21.19
C GLU A 126 0.90 16.58 20.04
N PRO A 127 1.91 17.16 19.38
CA PRO A 127 2.60 16.51 18.26
C PRO A 127 3.31 15.22 18.72
N ILE A 128 2.78 14.08 18.29
CA ILE A 128 3.25 12.72 18.64
C ILE A 128 4.62 12.41 18.02
N ALA A 129 4.97 13.08 16.92
CA ALA A 129 6.32 13.23 16.42
C ALA A 129 6.56 14.71 16.13
N LYS A 130 7.78 15.21 16.38
CA LYS A 130 8.12 16.64 16.31
C LYS A 130 8.09 17.22 14.88
N GLY A 131 7.54 16.51 13.89
CA GLY A 131 7.42 16.94 12.50
C GLY A 131 5.98 16.93 12.03
N GLU A 132 5.66 17.68 10.98
CA GLU A 132 4.39 17.59 10.24
C GLU A 132 4.27 16.25 9.47
N GLY A 133 4.64 15.14 10.10
CA GLY A 133 4.30 13.81 9.61
C GLY A 133 2.80 13.61 9.72
N SER A 134 2.22 12.94 8.73
CA SER A 134 0.80 12.58 8.82
C SER A 134 0.67 11.32 9.68
N HIS A 135 -0.35 11.29 10.53
CA HIS A 135 -0.53 10.19 11.47
C HIS A 135 -1.99 9.80 11.63
N SER A 136 -2.22 8.58 12.14
CA SER A 136 -3.52 8.23 12.70
C SER A 136 -3.74 8.96 14.04
N HIS A 137 -4.98 9.02 14.53
CA HIS A 137 -5.22 9.51 15.89
C HIS A 137 -4.87 8.46 16.94
N PRO A 138 -4.30 8.86 18.09
CA PRO A 138 -4.26 7.99 19.26
C PRO A 138 -5.67 7.88 19.87
N ILE A 139 -5.91 6.80 20.63
CA ILE A 139 -7.11 6.63 21.47
C ILE A 139 -6.64 6.42 22.90
N PRO A 140 -6.36 7.51 23.66
CA PRO A 140 -5.72 7.43 24.98
C PRO A 140 -6.46 6.56 25.99
N ARG A 141 -7.80 6.57 25.96
CA ARG A 141 -8.65 5.77 26.85
C ARG A 141 -8.32 4.28 26.80
N LEU A 142 -7.95 3.76 25.63
CA LEU A 142 -7.61 2.36 25.42
C LEU A 142 -6.09 2.12 25.28
N GLY A 143 -5.28 3.17 25.43
CA GLY A 143 -3.83 3.13 25.24
C GLY A 143 -3.41 2.85 23.79
N ILE A 144 -4.27 3.14 22.80
CA ILE A 144 -3.93 2.93 21.38
C ILE A 144 -3.05 4.12 20.92
N PRO A 145 -1.81 3.88 20.48
CA PRO A 145 -0.94 4.94 20.00
C PRO A 145 -1.30 5.39 18.59
N ALA A 146 -0.74 6.52 18.16
CA ALA A 146 -0.77 6.92 16.75
C ALA A 146 0.30 6.16 15.94
N SER A 147 0.01 5.94 14.66
CA SER A 147 1.03 5.54 13.67
C SER A 147 1.45 6.77 12.89
N THR A 148 2.75 7.09 12.88
CA THR A 148 3.31 8.24 12.16
C THR A 148 3.92 7.82 10.83
N MET A 149 3.70 8.62 9.78
CA MET A 149 4.12 8.31 8.41
C MET A 149 4.85 9.49 7.79
N GLN A 150 5.84 9.21 6.94
CA GLN A 150 6.55 10.27 6.24
C GLN A 150 7.00 9.93 4.82
N ASP A 151 6.97 10.95 3.95
CA ASP A 151 7.60 10.92 2.63
C ASP A 151 9.13 10.90 2.72
N GLY A 152 9.87 10.52 1.68
CA GLY A 152 9.41 9.92 0.43
C GLY A 152 10.46 8.99 -0.18
N PRO A 153 10.24 8.43 -1.39
CA PRO A 153 11.08 7.35 -1.95
C PRO A 153 12.58 7.66 -2.14
N ALA A 154 13.02 8.90 -1.97
CA ALA A 154 14.43 9.29 -2.02
C ALA A 154 15.01 9.60 -0.61
N GLY A 155 14.34 9.17 0.46
CA GLY A 155 14.76 9.40 1.85
C GLY A 155 13.68 10.07 2.69
N VAL A 156 13.84 10.01 4.01
CA VAL A 156 12.89 10.64 4.94
C VAL A 156 12.93 12.16 4.77
N ARG A 157 11.78 12.80 4.60
CA ARG A 157 11.64 14.25 4.52
C ARG A 157 11.46 14.82 5.92
N ALA A 158 12.48 15.39 6.56
CA ALA A 158 12.32 16.04 7.88
C ALA A 158 12.03 17.56 7.82
N SER A 159 11.81 18.13 6.63
CA SER A 159 11.69 19.59 6.40
C SER A 159 10.57 20.28 7.17
N ASP A 160 9.59 19.51 7.64
CA ASP A 160 8.38 20.04 8.24
C ASP A 160 8.40 19.93 9.80
N MET A 161 9.59 19.84 10.40
CA MET A 161 9.80 19.90 11.85
C MET A 161 9.96 21.35 12.30
N PRO A 162 9.20 21.85 13.30
CA PRO A 162 9.37 23.21 13.81
C PRO A 162 10.83 23.45 14.21
N TRP A 163 11.45 24.42 13.55
CA TRP A 163 12.74 24.96 13.95
C TRP A 163 12.53 26.05 15.02
N PRO A 164 13.32 26.12 16.10
CA PRO A 164 14.31 25.14 16.55
C PRO A 164 13.68 24.01 17.35
N LEU A 165 14.09 22.77 17.09
CA LEU A 165 13.98 21.72 18.10
C LEU A 165 14.72 22.23 19.36
N PRO A 166 14.18 22.14 20.58
CA PRO A 166 14.99 22.38 21.76
C PRO A 166 16.21 21.46 21.66
N PRO A 167 17.44 21.98 21.74
CA PRO A 167 18.63 21.17 21.62
C PRO A 167 18.61 20.10 22.71
N THR A 168 18.24 18.88 22.34
CA THR A 168 18.78 17.70 22.99
C THR A 168 20.19 17.54 22.42
N GLU A 169 21.17 17.24 23.26
CA GLU A 169 22.61 17.21 22.91
C GLU A 169 22.98 16.37 21.66
N GLU A 170 22.05 15.60 21.08
CA GLU A 170 22.26 14.69 19.93
C GLU A 170 21.63 15.13 18.59
N ILE A 171 20.76 16.16 18.52
CA ILE A 171 20.07 16.52 17.26
C ILE A 171 20.34 17.99 16.91
N ASN A 172 21.54 18.25 16.37
CA ASN A 172 21.85 19.48 15.65
C ASN A 172 21.49 19.29 14.17
N GLY A 173 20.32 19.80 13.74
CA GLY A 173 19.91 19.86 12.31
C GLY A 173 18.79 18.90 11.89
N ASN A 174 18.00 19.31 10.89
CA ASN A 174 17.00 18.48 10.18
C ASN A 174 17.66 17.71 9.01
N ASP A 175 18.86 17.17 9.21
CA ASP A 175 19.67 16.61 8.13
C ASP A 175 19.27 15.15 7.85
N CYS A 176 18.45 14.95 6.81
CA CYS A 176 18.11 13.62 6.31
C CYS A 176 19.05 13.17 5.19
N ILE A 177 19.17 11.85 5.03
CA ILE A 177 19.87 11.27 3.89
C ILE A 177 18.99 11.38 2.63
N CYS A 178 19.56 11.93 1.57
CA CYS A 178 18.96 11.95 0.24
C CYS A 178 19.58 10.80 -0.59
N TYR A 179 18.77 9.77 -0.84
CA TYR A 179 19.15 8.61 -1.63
C TYR A 179 18.93 8.88 -3.12
N PRO A 180 19.61 8.13 -4.01
CA PRO A 180 19.32 8.18 -5.45
C PRO A 180 17.84 7.92 -5.75
N CYS A 181 17.33 8.53 -6.81
CA CYS A 181 15.95 8.30 -7.23
C CYS A 181 15.72 6.83 -7.66
N ALA A 182 14.48 6.36 -7.54
CA ALA A 182 14.12 4.96 -7.80
C ALA A 182 14.49 4.50 -9.21
N THR A 183 14.41 5.37 -10.23
CA THR A 183 14.84 5.02 -11.60
C THR A 183 16.34 4.72 -11.67
N LEU A 184 17.18 5.47 -10.94
CA LEU A 184 18.62 5.21 -10.90
C LEU A 184 18.92 3.92 -10.14
N LEU A 185 18.24 3.69 -9.01
CA LEU A 185 18.35 2.44 -8.26
C LEU A 185 17.93 1.23 -9.10
N ALA A 186 16.84 1.35 -9.87
CA ALA A 186 16.38 0.28 -10.76
C ALA A 186 17.34 0.00 -11.91
N ALA A 187 18.04 1.02 -12.42
CA ALA A 187 19.06 0.85 -13.45
C ALA A 187 20.26 -0.01 -13.00
N THR A 188 20.44 -0.24 -11.69
CA THR A 188 21.47 -1.15 -11.17
C THR A 188 21.12 -2.63 -11.33
N TRP A 189 19.82 -2.96 -11.42
CA TRP A 189 19.30 -4.33 -11.32
C TRP A 189 19.74 -5.08 -10.04
N ASP A 190 20.25 -4.38 -9.03
CA ASP A 190 20.80 -4.96 -7.81
C ASP A 190 19.75 -5.02 -6.70
N ARG A 191 19.19 -6.21 -6.51
CA ARG A 191 18.25 -6.53 -5.44
C ARG A 191 18.82 -6.31 -4.04
N ARG A 192 20.10 -6.64 -3.85
CA ARG A 192 20.76 -6.51 -2.55
C ARG A 192 20.89 -5.03 -2.19
N LEU A 193 21.23 -4.19 -3.17
CA LEU A 193 21.29 -2.74 -2.97
C LEU A 193 19.95 -2.17 -2.49
N LEU A 194 18.82 -2.54 -3.09
CA LEU A 194 17.51 -2.05 -2.65
C LEU A 194 17.15 -2.51 -1.22
N ARG A 195 17.56 -3.73 -0.83
CA ARG A 195 17.42 -4.17 0.56
C ARG A 195 18.27 -3.35 1.52
N GLU A 196 19.51 -3.04 1.14
CA GLU A 196 20.41 -2.20 1.95
C GLU A 196 19.88 -0.77 2.09
N ILE A 197 19.29 -0.20 1.03
CA ILE A 197 18.61 1.11 1.09
C ILE A 197 17.42 1.07 2.05
N GLY A 198 16.57 0.05 1.97
CA GLY A 198 15.44 -0.11 2.90
C GLY A 198 15.88 -0.21 4.37
N ALA A 199 16.98 -0.93 4.63
CA ALA A 199 17.57 -1.02 5.96
C ALA A 199 18.13 0.33 6.44
N ALA A 200 18.85 1.07 5.58
CA ALA A 200 19.39 2.38 5.93
C ALA A 200 18.30 3.42 6.23
N VAL A 201 17.18 3.40 5.47
CA VAL A 201 16.03 4.27 5.75
C VAL A 201 15.35 3.93 7.08
N THR A 202 15.41 2.67 7.51
CA THR A 202 14.86 2.26 8.81
C THR A 202 15.57 2.96 9.98
N ASP A 203 16.88 3.19 9.87
CA ASP A 203 17.64 3.95 10.86
C ASP A 203 17.17 5.40 10.92
N ASP A 204 16.89 6.02 9.77
CA ASP A 204 16.31 7.37 9.69
C ASP A 204 14.90 7.40 10.32
N LEU A 205 14.03 6.44 10.00
CA LEU A 205 12.69 6.34 10.58
C LEU A 205 12.77 6.21 12.12
N ALA A 206 13.68 5.38 12.63
CA ALA A 206 13.88 5.23 14.07
C ALA A 206 14.39 6.53 14.72
N ARG A 207 15.37 7.20 14.09
CA ARG A 207 15.93 8.47 14.55
C ARG A 207 14.87 9.58 14.65
N TYR A 208 14.01 9.68 13.65
CA TYR A 208 12.96 10.70 13.58
C TYR A 208 11.62 10.29 14.20
N ARG A 209 11.54 9.07 14.76
CA ARG A 209 10.34 8.53 15.41
C ARG A 209 9.14 8.41 14.47
N PHE A 210 9.42 7.98 13.23
CA PHE A 210 8.41 7.62 12.24
C PHE A 210 8.19 6.11 12.20
N ASN A 211 6.93 5.69 12.04
CA ASN A 211 6.61 4.28 11.85
C ASN A 211 6.66 3.85 10.39
N GLY A 212 6.00 4.63 9.53
CA GLY A 212 5.80 4.30 8.12
C GLY A 212 6.58 5.19 7.17
N TRP A 213 7.10 4.60 6.10
CA TRP A 213 7.73 5.32 5.00
C TRP A 213 6.86 5.23 3.75
N CYS A 214 6.55 6.38 3.14
CA CYS A 214 5.75 6.49 1.93
C CYS A 214 6.52 6.06 0.67
N ALA A 215 6.98 4.81 0.64
CA ALA A 215 7.74 4.16 -0.44
C ALA A 215 7.59 2.62 -0.33
N PRO A 216 7.87 1.86 -1.41
CA PRO A 216 8.21 2.30 -2.77
C PRO A 216 7.06 2.88 -3.57
N GLY A 217 7.41 3.77 -4.52
CA GLY A 217 6.59 4.09 -5.67
C GLY A 217 6.77 3.05 -6.79
N VAL A 218 5.70 2.39 -7.22
CA VAL A 218 5.77 1.26 -8.17
C VAL A 218 4.87 1.40 -9.40
N ASN A 219 4.28 2.56 -9.65
CA ASN A 219 3.51 2.79 -10.87
C ASN A 219 4.43 2.65 -12.10
N LEU A 220 3.99 1.91 -13.12
CA LEU A 220 4.83 1.66 -14.30
C LEU A 220 5.15 2.94 -15.08
N HIS A 221 6.32 2.99 -15.70
CA HIS A 221 6.70 4.03 -16.67
C HIS A 221 5.90 3.88 -17.99
N ARG A 222 4.58 4.10 -17.95
CA ARG A 222 3.70 3.99 -19.13
C ARG A 222 4.13 4.91 -20.26
N HIS A 223 4.56 6.11 -19.92
CA HIS A 223 4.95 7.15 -20.85
C HIS A 223 6.13 7.94 -20.29
N PRO A 224 7.15 8.29 -21.09
CA PRO A 224 8.35 8.97 -20.59
C PRO A 224 8.07 10.34 -19.97
N LEU A 225 6.98 11.01 -20.38
CA LEU A 225 6.60 12.33 -19.88
C LEU A 225 5.85 12.33 -18.54
N CYS A 226 5.65 11.19 -17.90
CA CYS A 226 5.09 11.19 -16.55
C CYS A 226 6.09 11.84 -15.58
N GLY A 227 5.68 12.95 -14.95
CA GLY A 227 6.55 13.76 -14.09
C GLY A 227 7.06 13.05 -12.83
N ARG A 228 6.47 11.90 -12.45
CA ARG A 228 6.87 11.08 -11.30
C ARG A 228 7.62 9.81 -11.68
N ASN A 229 8.01 9.63 -12.95
CA ASN A 229 8.81 8.46 -13.33
C ASN A 229 10.07 8.32 -12.48
N PHE A 230 10.71 9.42 -12.08
CA PHE A 230 11.93 9.40 -11.27
C PHE A 230 11.81 8.62 -9.95
N GLU A 231 10.63 8.62 -9.30
CA GLU A 231 10.36 7.88 -8.06
C GLU A 231 9.72 6.51 -8.28
N TYR A 232 9.57 6.10 -9.54
CA TYR A 232 9.11 4.78 -9.95
C TYR A 232 10.26 3.96 -10.55
N LEU A 233 10.13 2.64 -10.47
CA LEU A 233 11.22 1.71 -10.78
C LEU A 233 11.37 1.39 -12.28
N SER A 234 10.30 1.05 -12.99
CA SER A 234 10.41 0.57 -14.37
C SER A 234 9.11 0.62 -15.18
N GLU A 235 9.21 0.47 -16.49
CA GLU A 235 8.10 0.09 -17.39
C GLU A 235 7.72 -1.39 -17.28
N ASP A 236 8.64 -2.25 -16.81
CA ASP A 236 8.42 -3.69 -16.67
C ASP A 236 7.90 -4.04 -15.25
N PRO A 237 6.74 -4.70 -15.13
CA PRO A 237 6.16 -5.02 -13.83
C PRO A 237 6.96 -6.06 -13.05
N PHE A 238 7.72 -6.93 -13.71
CA PHE A 238 8.52 -7.94 -13.03
C PHE A 238 9.76 -7.31 -12.37
N LEU A 239 10.51 -6.49 -13.10
CA LEU A 239 11.65 -5.74 -12.56
C LEU A 239 11.22 -4.82 -11.42
N ALA A 240 10.15 -4.04 -11.62
CA ALA A 240 9.62 -3.15 -10.59
C ALA A 240 9.23 -3.93 -9.31
N ALA A 241 8.56 -5.08 -9.46
CA ALA A 241 8.16 -5.89 -8.31
C ALA A 241 9.34 -6.52 -7.58
N GLU A 242 10.32 -7.04 -8.33
CA GLU A 242 11.50 -7.71 -7.78
C GLU A 242 12.43 -6.78 -7.02
N LEU A 243 12.45 -5.49 -7.37
CA LEU A 243 13.21 -4.47 -6.66
C LEU A 243 12.42 -3.89 -5.49
N ALA A 244 11.14 -3.55 -5.70
CA ALA A 244 10.27 -3.02 -4.64
C ALA A 244 10.17 -3.98 -3.45
N ARG A 245 10.11 -5.30 -3.69
CA ARG A 245 10.07 -6.28 -2.59
C ARG A 245 11.30 -6.21 -1.69
N GLU A 246 12.48 -5.93 -2.24
CA GLU A 246 13.73 -5.96 -1.49
C GLU A 246 13.82 -4.75 -0.57
N GLU A 247 13.41 -3.59 -1.07
CA GLU A 247 13.26 -2.37 -0.28
C GLU A 247 12.24 -2.56 0.86
N ILE A 248 11.06 -3.14 0.56
CA ILE A 248 10.04 -3.45 1.58
C ILE A 248 10.58 -4.39 2.66
N VAL A 249 11.29 -5.45 2.28
CA VAL A 249 11.90 -6.37 3.23
C VAL A 249 12.96 -5.65 4.08
N GLY A 250 13.82 -4.84 3.46
CA GLY A 250 14.82 -4.05 4.19
C GLY A 250 14.20 -3.09 5.21
N ILE A 251 12.99 -2.58 4.95
CA ILE A 251 12.27 -1.70 5.89
C ILE A 251 11.63 -2.50 7.03
N GLN A 252 11.05 -3.65 6.74
CA GLN A 252 10.18 -4.38 7.68
C GLN A 252 10.90 -5.45 8.49
N GLU A 253 12.04 -5.96 8.00
CA GLU A 253 12.75 -7.10 8.56
C GLU A 253 14.24 -6.78 8.73
N ASN A 254 14.77 -7.12 9.90
CA ASN A 254 16.21 -7.18 10.14
C ASN A 254 16.83 -8.33 9.33
N PRO A 255 18.17 -8.36 9.17
CA PRO A 255 18.85 -9.46 8.46
C PRO A 255 18.58 -10.87 9.01
N ASP A 256 18.18 -10.99 10.28
CA ASP A 256 17.79 -12.26 10.93
C ASP A 256 16.30 -12.62 10.75
N GLY A 257 15.54 -11.83 10.00
CA GLY A 257 14.10 -12.02 9.75
C GLY A 257 13.18 -11.50 10.86
N THR A 258 13.72 -10.91 11.92
CA THR A 258 12.89 -10.29 12.97
C THR A 258 12.32 -8.94 12.52
N PRO A 259 11.12 -8.53 12.98
CA PRO A 259 10.55 -7.24 12.59
C PRO A 259 11.39 -6.04 13.08
N THR A 260 11.56 -5.04 12.22
CA THR A 260 12.24 -3.77 12.59
C THR A 260 11.37 -2.87 13.47
N GLY A 261 10.05 -3.06 13.41
CA GLY A 261 9.04 -2.15 13.98
C GLY A 261 8.72 -0.93 13.10
N HIS A 262 9.16 -0.93 11.84
CA HIS A 262 8.86 0.08 10.83
C HIS A 262 8.18 -0.57 9.62
N TYR A 263 7.54 0.24 8.78
CA TYR A 263 6.82 -0.27 7.62
C TYR A 263 6.93 0.55 6.35
N ALA A 264 6.84 -0.16 5.23
CA ALA A 264 6.71 0.42 3.91
C ALA A 264 5.24 0.70 3.58
N ILE A 265 4.99 1.72 2.77
CA ILE A 265 3.69 2.06 2.21
C ILE A 265 3.81 2.00 0.69
N LEU A 266 3.39 0.87 0.12
CA LEU A 266 3.45 0.62 -1.32
C LEU A 266 2.47 1.54 -2.07
N LYS A 267 2.95 2.32 -3.05
CA LYS A 267 2.14 3.35 -3.70
C LYS A 267 2.38 3.50 -5.22
N HIS A 268 1.46 4.08 -6.00
CA HIS A 268 0.08 4.46 -5.66
C HIS A 268 -0.87 3.47 -6.32
N PHE A 269 -1.72 2.84 -5.53
CA PHE A 269 -2.60 1.75 -5.94
C PHE A 269 -3.93 2.31 -6.49
N ALA A 270 -4.15 2.40 -7.80
CA ALA A 270 -3.34 1.91 -8.91
C ALA A 270 -3.45 2.85 -10.14
N CYS A 271 -2.71 2.53 -11.21
CA CYS A 271 -2.81 3.19 -12.51
C CYS A 271 -2.58 4.72 -12.48
N ASN A 272 -1.74 5.22 -11.58
CA ASN A 272 -1.36 6.63 -11.46
C ASN A 272 -0.14 6.94 -12.33
N ASN A 273 -0.31 6.87 -13.66
CA ASN A 273 0.80 6.95 -14.61
C ASN A 273 0.84 8.29 -15.39
N ALA A 274 0.07 9.28 -14.94
CA ALA A 274 0.04 10.63 -15.51
C ALA A 274 -0.21 11.65 -14.40
N GLU A 275 0.64 12.67 -14.33
CA GLU A 275 0.52 13.72 -13.32
C GLU A 275 -0.49 14.80 -13.70
N THR A 276 -0.61 15.07 -15.00
CA THR A 276 -1.57 16.03 -15.53
C THR A 276 -2.99 15.63 -15.11
N LEU A 277 -3.63 16.51 -14.34
CA LEU A 277 -4.98 16.32 -13.80
C LEU A 277 -5.14 15.02 -12.97
N ARG A 278 -4.10 14.53 -12.28
CA ARG A 278 -4.15 13.25 -11.54
C ARG A 278 -5.31 13.09 -10.55
N LEU A 279 -5.86 14.20 -10.03
CA LEU A 279 -7.04 14.22 -9.14
C LEU A 279 -8.39 14.02 -9.87
N GLU A 280 -8.39 14.07 -11.20
CA GLU A 280 -9.59 14.07 -12.05
C GLU A 280 -9.50 13.06 -13.20
N SER A 281 -8.28 12.76 -13.64
CA SER A 281 -7.99 11.87 -14.76
C SER A 281 -8.59 10.48 -14.55
N ASP A 282 -9.03 9.86 -15.63
CA ASP A 282 -9.57 8.51 -15.66
C ASP A 282 -8.70 7.59 -16.51
N SER A 283 -8.13 6.58 -15.85
CA SER A 283 -7.39 5.51 -16.50
C SER A 283 -8.39 4.48 -17.04
N VAL A 284 -8.69 4.57 -18.33
CA VAL A 284 -9.60 3.65 -19.03
C VAL A 284 -8.81 2.49 -19.64
N LEU A 285 -9.02 1.27 -19.14
CA LEU A 285 -8.28 0.09 -19.54
C LEU A 285 -9.05 -1.20 -19.31
N THR A 286 -8.74 -2.24 -20.10
CA THR A 286 -9.30 -3.59 -19.91
C THR A 286 -8.78 -4.24 -18.63
N GLU A 287 -9.57 -5.13 -18.04
CA GLU A 287 -9.15 -5.96 -16.89
C GLU A 287 -7.86 -6.73 -17.18
N ARG A 288 -7.70 -7.24 -18.41
CA ARG A 288 -6.47 -7.91 -18.83
C ARG A 288 -5.27 -6.99 -18.70
N THR A 289 -5.34 -5.78 -19.25
CA THR A 289 -4.26 -4.78 -19.15
C THR A 289 -4.00 -4.41 -17.69
N ALA A 290 -5.05 -4.26 -16.87
CA ALA A 290 -4.90 -3.99 -15.45
C ALA A 290 -4.13 -5.13 -14.76
N ARG A 291 -4.58 -6.39 -14.90
CA ARG A 291 -4.01 -7.56 -14.22
C ARG A 291 -2.62 -7.95 -14.72
N GLU A 292 -2.37 -7.89 -16.03
CA GLU A 292 -1.09 -8.32 -16.61
C GLU A 292 0.01 -7.25 -16.47
N LEU A 293 -0.34 -5.97 -16.33
CA LEU A 293 0.63 -4.87 -16.24
C LEU A 293 0.51 -4.09 -14.92
N TYR A 294 -0.48 -3.22 -14.80
CA TYR A 294 -0.50 -2.18 -13.75
C TYR A 294 -0.71 -2.72 -12.34
N LEU A 295 -1.49 -3.79 -12.20
CA LEU A 295 -1.74 -4.48 -10.94
C LEU A 295 -0.71 -5.58 -10.69
N ARG A 296 0.00 -6.05 -11.72
CA ARG A 296 0.93 -7.18 -11.61
C ARG A 296 2.05 -6.92 -10.61
N VAL A 297 2.55 -5.69 -10.59
CA VAL A 297 3.57 -5.25 -9.64
C VAL A 297 3.06 -5.30 -8.19
N PHE A 298 1.84 -4.81 -7.95
CA PHE A 298 1.20 -4.85 -6.63
C PHE A 298 0.87 -6.28 -6.21
N GLU A 299 0.27 -7.08 -7.10
CA GLU A 299 -0.05 -8.49 -6.85
C GLU A 299 1.17 -9.26 -6.36
N TYR A 300 2.28 -9.11 -7.08
CA TYR A 300 3.51 -9.84 -6.78
C TYR A 300 4.02 -9.50 -5.38
N VAL A 301 4.12 -8.19 -5.08
CA VAL A 301 4.60 -7.70 -3.80
C VAL A 301 3.66 -8.08 -2.67
N ILE A 302 2.35 -7.88 -2.85
CA ILE A 302 1.31 -8.18 -1.86
C ILE A 302 1.28 -9.67 -1.53
N ARG A 303 1.11 -10.54 -2.54
CA ARG A 303 0.91 -11.97 -2.30
C ARG A 303 2.12 -12.65 -1.66
N ARG A 304 3.33 -12.14 -1.93
CA ARG A 304 4.58 -12.78 -1.49
C ARG A 304 5.19 -12.16 -0.24
N TYR A 305 5.05 -10.85 -0.06
CA TYR A 305 5.80 -10.10 0.97
C TYR A 305 4.93 -9.33 1.95
N GLN A 306 3.63 -9.16 1.66
CA GLN A 306 2.67 -8.53 2.57
C GLN A 306 3.22 -7.19 3.14
N PRO A 307 3.38 -6.15 2.29
CA PRO A 307 3.70 -4.83 2.80
C PRO A 307 2.66 -4.46 3.87
N LEU A 308 3.11 -3.79 4.91
CA LEU A 308 2.26 -3.48 6.05
C LEU A 308 1.24 -2.39 5.73
N SER A 309 1.49 -1.58 4.69
CA SER A 309 0.55 -0.59 4.19
C SER A 309 0.61 -0.45 2.66
N VAL A 310 -0.53 -0.04 2.07
CA VAL A 310 -0.71 0.31 0.67
C VAL A 310 -1.46 1.64 0.60
N MET A 311 -0.99 2.54 -0.25
CA MET A 311 -1.63 3.84 -0.48
C MET A 311 -2.34 3.85 -1.83
N THR A 312 -3.61 4.22 -1.86
CA THR A 312 -4.38 4.30 -3.10
C THR A 312 -3.91 5.45 -3.97
N SER A 313 -4.27 5.47 -5.24
CA SER A 313 -4.01 6.60 -6.13
C SER A 313 -5.10 7.68 -6.10
N TYR A 314 -4.77 8.83 -6.66
CA TYR A 314 -5.68 9.95 -6.86
C TYR A 314 -6.72 9.74 -7.96
N ASN A 315 -6.32 9.06 -9.03
CA ASN A 315 -7.06 9.03 -10.28
C ASN A 315 -8.28 8.11 -10.20
N LYS A 316 -9.16 8.26 -11.19
CA LYS A 316 -10.18 7.27 -11.50
C LYS A 316 -9.56 6.12 -12.30
N ILE A 317 -10.14 4.95 -12.14
CA ILE A 317 -9.86 3.77 -12.94
C ILE A 317 -11.21 3.32 -13.46
N ASN A 318 -11.43 3.34 -14.77
CA ASN A 318 -12.71 3.01 -15.39
C ASN A 318 -13.89 3.73 -14.69
N GLY A 319 -13.82 5.07 -14.61
CA GLY A 319 -14.88 5.97 -14.17
C GLY A 319 -15.03 6.19 -12.65
N GLU A 320 -14.38 5.38 -11.81
CA GLU A 320 -14.49 5.46 -10.36
C GLU A 320 -13.12 5.66 -9.70
N TYR A 321 -13.07 6.50 -8.67
CA TYR A 321 -11.84 6.82 -7.94
C TYR A 321 -11.23 5.57 -7.31
N ALA A 322 -9.92 5.36 -7.46
CA ALA A 322 -9.25 4.16 -6.95
C ALA A 322 -9.52 3.91 -5.46
N ALA A 323 -9.56 4.97 -4.65
CA ALA A 323 -9.90 4.90 -3.23
C ALA A 323 -11.35 4.48 -2.94
N ALA A 324 -12.28 4.66 -3.88
CA ALA A 324 -13.69 4.28 -3.77
C ALA A 324 -14.03 2.97 -4.50
N ARG A 325 -13.05 2.32 -5.15
CA ARG A 325 -13.29 1.10 -5.93
C ARG A 325 -13.28 -0.16 -5.06
N ALA A 326 -14.46 -0.59 -4.62
CA ALA A 326 -14.61 -1.80 -3.80
C ALA A 326 -14.13 -3.08 -4.50
N ASP A 327 -14.29 -3.14 -5.83
CA ASP A 327 -13.78 -4.27 -6.61
C ASP A 327 -12.25 -4.31 -6.66
N LEU A 328 -11.57 -3.17 -6.56
CA LEU A 328 -10.11 -3.10 -6.48
C LEU A 328 -9.59 -3.43 -5.06
N LEU A 329 -10.15 -2.78 -4.04
CA LEU A 329 -9.59 -2.82 -2.68
C LEU A 329 -10.04 -4.10 -1.93
N ASP A 330 -11.33 -4.25 -1.64
CA ASP A 330 -11.81 -5.46 -0.96
C ASP A 330 -11.84 -6.67 -1.90
N GLY A 331 -12.12 -6.46 -3.19
CA GLY A 331 -12.18 -7.51 -4.20
C GLY A 331 -10.81 -8.06 -4.60
N ILE A 332 -10.06 -7.32 -5.40
CA ILE A 332 -8.75 -7.80 -5.88
C ILE A 332 -7.73 -7.87 -4.74
N CYS A 333 -7.52 -6.76 -4.02
CA CYS A 333 -6.41 -6.68 -3.07
C CYS A 333 -6.63 -7.58 -1.83
N ARG A 334 -7.77 -7.48 -1.14
CA ARG A 334 -8.00 -8.31 0.06
C ARG A 334 -8.48 -9.71 -0.27
N THR A 335 -9.51 -9.85 -1.10
CA THR A 335 -10.16 -11.15 -1.33
C THR A 335 -9.32 -12.04 -2.26
N GLU A 336 -8.91 -11.55 -3.43
CA GLU A 336 -8.17 -12.37 -4.39
C GLU A 336 -6.69 -12.53 -4.01
N TRP A 337 -6.03 -11.48 -3.51
CA TRP A 337 -4.61 -11.54 -3.17
C TRP A 337 -4.32 -11.83 -1.69
N GLY A 338 -5.34 -11.85 -0.84
CA GLY A 338 -5.17 -12.14 0.59
C GLY A 338 -4.42 -11.04 1.34
N TYR A 339 -4.53 -9.78 0.93
CA TYR A 339 -3.86 -8.66 1.61
C TYR A 339 -4.40 -8.43 3.02
N LYS A 340 -3.49 -8.42 4.00
CA LYS A 340 -3.82 -8.26 5.44
C LYS A 340 -3.42 -6.91 6.03
N GLY A 341 -2.67 -6.12 5.26
CA GLY A 341 -2.15 -4.84 5.71
C GLY A 341 -3.18 -3.72 5.71
N TRP A 342 -2.69 -2.55 6.04
CA TRP A 342 -3.46 -1.31 6.09
C TRP A 342 -3.59 -0.69 4.69
N ILE A 343 -4.75 -0.13 4.35
CA ILE A 343 -4.98 0.62 3.11
C ILE A 343 -5.30 2.06 3.49
N MET A 344 -4.54 3.00 2.97
CA MET A 344 -4.77 4.43 3.17
C MET A 344 -5.07 5.13 1.86
N THR A 345 -5.81 6.24 1.89
CA THR A 345 -5.85 7.13 0.72
C THR A 345 -4.50 7.83 0.53
N ASP A 346 -4.26 8.31 -0.69
CA ASP A 346 -3.36 9.45 -0.89
C ASP A 346 -3.97 10.72 -0.25
N TRP A 347 -3.22 11.83 -0.21
CA TRP A 347 -3.61 13.06 0.47
C TRP A 347 -4.61 13.89 -0.32
N ASP A 348 -5.81 14.10 0.23
CA ASP A 348 -6.86 14.93 -0.39
C ASP A 348 -7.47 14.31 -1.67
N VAL A 349 -7.53 12.97 -1.75
CA VAL A 349 -8.23 12.25 -2.83
C VAL A 349 -9.67 12.75 -2.96
N ARG A 350 -10.22 12.90 -4.17
CA ARG A 350 -11.56 13.46 -4.35
C ARG A 350 -12.68 12.42 -4.20
N ALA A 351 -13.43 12.45 -3.11
CA ALA A 351 -14.80 11.92 -2.91
C ALA A 351 -15.22 12.18 -1.44
N ALA A 352 -16.32 11.60 -0.98
CA ALA A 352 -16.67 11.55 0.44
C ALA A 352 -15.81 10.50 1.18
N ALA A 353 -15.34 10.80 2.39
CA ALA A 353 -14.47 9.91 3.15
C ALA A 353 -15.13 8.54 3.41
N GLU A 354 -16.42 8.55 3.73
CA GLU A 354 -17.21 7.35 3.98
C GLU A 354 -17.26 6.41 2.77
N SER A 355 -17.20 6.95 1.54
CA SER A 355 -17.18 6.12 0.33
C SER A 355 -15.90 5.30 0.21
N PHE A 356 -14.76 5.83 0.67
CA PHE A 356 -13.49 5.12 0.68
C PHE A 356 -13.50 4.00 1.71
N ILE A 357 -14.00 4.29 2.91
CA ILE A 357 -14.07 3.31 4.01
C ILE A 357 -14.97 2.12 3.62
N ARG A 358 -16.10 2.39 2.96
CA ARG A 358 -16.96 1.35 2.38
C ARG A 358 -16.25 0.52 1.33
N ALA A 359 -15.41 1.12 0.51
CA ALA A 359 -14.72 0.44 -0.58
C ALA A 359 -13.56 -0.46 -0.13
N GLY A 360 -12.95 -0.21 1.03
CA GLY A 360 -11.82 -1.02 1.51
C GLY A 360 -10.65 -0.23 2.10
N VAL A 361 -10.70 1.10 2.02
CA VAL A 361 -9.76 1.97 2.69
C VAL A 361 -9.95 1.87 4.21
N ASP A 362 -8.85 1.81 4.94
CA ASP A 362 -8.85 1.73 6.38
C ASP A 362 -8.68 3.11 7.05
N ILE A 363 -7.99 4.05 6.39
CA ILE A 363 -7.83 5.43 6.86
C ILE A 363 -7.91 6.42 5.69
N GLU A 364 -8.66 7.51 5.89
CA GLU A 364 -8.66 8.65 4.98
C GLU A 364 -7.58 9.65 5.38
N MET A 365 -6.79 10.10 4.40
CA MET A 365 -5.69 11.03 4.57
C MET A 365 -5.92 12.31 3.73
N PRO A 366 -5.52 13.50 4.22
CA PRO A 366 -4.92 13.73 5.52
C PRO A 366 -5.92 13.75 6.68
N GLY A 367 -7.23 13.73 6.47
CA GLY A 367 -8.20 13.75 7.56
C GLY A 367 -9.39 14.68 7.33
N ARG A 368 -10.27 14.35 6.38
CA ARG A 368 -11.63 14.87 6.32
C ARG A 368 -12.44 14.29 7.47
N VAL A 369 -13.22 15.16 8.12
CA VAL A 369 -14.06 14.75 9.26
C VAL A 369 -15.08 13.71 8.82
N ILE A 370 -14.93 12.47 9.30
CA ILE A 370 -15.98 11.46 9.27
C ILE A 370 -16.90 11.72 10.46
N SER A 371 -18.18 11.95 10.20
CA SER A 371 -19.16 12.21 11.26
C SER A 371 -19.50 10.91 11.99
N PRO A 372 -19.46 10.87 13.34
CA PRO A 372 -19.93 9.70 14.11
C PRO A 372 -21.38 9.31 13.81
N ARG A 373 -22.20 10.26 13.32
CA ARG A 373 -23.59 10.01 12.92
C ARG A 373 -23.70 9.02 11.76
N CYS A 374 -22.63 8.82 10.96
CA CYS A 374 -22.64 7.89 9.83
C CYS A 374 -23.01 6.45 10.25
N PHE A 375 -22.77 6.07 11.51
CA PHE A 375 -23.10 4.75 12.04
C PHE A 375 -24.57 4.63 12.46
N THR A 376 -25.21 5.74 12.83
CA THR A 376 -26.61 5.77 13.29
C THR A 376 -27.58 6.09 12.15
N ASP A 377 -27.15 6.85 11.14
CA ASP A 377 -27.95 7.14 9.94
C ASP A 377 -27.80 6.10 8.81
N GLY A 378 -26.92 5.11 8.99
CA GLY A 378 -26.70 4.01 8.04
C GLY A 378 -25.81 4.37 6.85
N THR A 379 -25.21 5.56 6.82
CA THR A 379 -24.25 5.95 5.78
C THR A 379 -23.05 5.00 5.76
N LEU A 380 -22.53 4.61 6.93
CA LEU A 380 -21.44 3.66 7.05
C LEU A 380 -21.82 2.57 8.05
N ASP A 381 -21.76 1.32 7.59
CA ASP A 381 -21.96 0.17 8.47
C ASP A 381 -20.84 0.12 9.53
N ARG A 382 -21.24 0.03 10.80
CA ARG A 382 -20.32 0.02 11.94
C ARG A 382 -19.38 -1.19 11.91
N ALA A 383 -19.85 -2.36 11.47
CA ALA A 383 -19.00 -3.55 11.39
C ALA A 383 -17.88 -3.38 10.34
N THR A 384 -18.19 -2.75 9.21
CA THR A 384 -17.22 -2.36 8.18
C THR A 384 -16.16 -1.43 8.76
N ALA A 385 -16.57 -0.36 9.43
CA ALA A 385 -15.66 0.57 10.10
C ALA A 385 -14.79 -0.11 11.16
N GLN A 386 -15.37 -0.97 11.99
CA GLN A 386 -14.61 -1.73 12.98
C GLN A 386 -13.55 -2.62 12.32
N ARG A 387 -13.86 -3.29 11.21
CA ARG A 387 -12.86 -4.08 10.50
C ARG A 387 -11.69 -3.26 9.97
N ARG A 388 -11.94 -2.04 9.50
CA ARG A 388 -10.88 -1.12 9.10
C ARG A 388 -9.95 -0.77 10.26
N VAL A 389 -10.51 -0.51 11.44
CA VAL A 389 -9.71 -0.23 12.64
C VAL A 389 -8.98 -1.47 13.15
N VAL A 390 -9.51 -2.69 12.96
CA VAL A 390 -8.76 -3.92 13.26
C VAL A 390 -7.46 -4.00 12.44
N HIS A 391 -7.44 -3.51 11.19
CA HIS A 391 -6.19 -3.42 10.41
C HIS A 391 -5.21 -2.42 11.00
N LEU A 392 -5.68 -1.27 11.51
CA LEU A 392 -4.84 -0.32 12.24
C LEU A 392 -4.23 -0.97 13.50
N ILE A 393 -5.03 -1.68 14.30
CA ILE A 393 -4.51 -2.35 15.50
C ILE A 393 -3.45 -3.40 15.12
N ARG A 394 -3.68 -4.19 14.08
CA ARG A 394 -2.70 -5.19 13.59
C ARG A 394 -1.42 -4.55 13.05
N LEU A 395 -1.54 -3.40 12.39
CA LEU A 395 -0.38 -2.62 11.98
C LEU A 395 0.41 -2.17 13.21
N LEU A 396 -0.26 -1.55 14.18
CA LEU A 396 0.38 -1.07 15.41
C LEU A 396 1.06 -2.19 16.20
N MET A 397 0.47 -3.38 16.28
CA MET A 397 1.14 -4.53 16.91
C MET A 397 2.50 -4.90 16.28
N ARG A 398 2.76 -4.45 15.06
CA ARG A 398 4.01 -4.68 14.32
C ARG A 398 4.90 -3.43 14.25
N THR A 399 4.56 -2.35 14.93
CA THR A 399 5.36 -1.11 14.92
C THR A 399 5.95 -0.78 16.29
N LYS A 400 7.02 0.00 16.29
CA LYS A 400 7.53 0.63 17.51
C LYS A 400 6.58 1.74 17.97
N HIS A 401 6.37 1.86 19.27
CA HIS A 401 5.56 2.95 19.83
C HIS A 401 6.48 3.94 20.53
N HIS A 402 6.26 5.22 20.26
CA HIS A 402 6.95 6.30 20.95
C HIS A 402 5.98 6.85 22.00
N ASP A 403 6.41 6.90 23.25
CA ASP A 403 5.61 7.49 24.32
C ASP A 403 5.29 8.95 23.98
N VAL A 404 4.00 9.27 23.97
CA VAL A 404 3.52 10.65 23.97
C VAL A 404 3.69 11.13 25.41
N LYS A 405 4.77 11.85 25.69
CA LYS A 405 5.02 12.47 27.00
C LYS A 405 4.37 13.83 27.09
#